data_AF-A0A9E4L894-F1
#
_entry.id   AF-A0A9E4L894-F1
#
_cell.length_a   1.000
_cell.length_b   1.000
_cell.length_c   1.000
_cell.angle_alpha   90.00
_cell.angle_beta   90.00
_cell.angle_gamma   90.00
#
_symmetry.space_group_name_H-M   'P 1'
#
loop_
_entity.id
_entity.type
_entity.pdbx_description
1 polymer ?
#
loop_
_entity_poly.entity_id
_entity_poly.type
_entity_poly.pdbx_seq_one_letter_code
_entity_poly.pdbx_strand_id
1 'polypeptide(L)'
;MKYTEGPPQTLYFDSDLSPDSLLTKLQELSDLPDGWRFGEGIPPQLPALDTAREIYRQLASLRLKADAFPGVDGSLTLVFYADERCVEVQISRNEEISVCVEEGEGFDFQEIEDIENASIDNAVKEVRLLAQRLDRWHLSDSFIHENTTKIQSASAVHASPTPATGQEYRLWILNAFENTLRPYANTSNTIIPVL
;
A
#
# COMPACT_ATOMS: atom_id res chain seq x y z
N MET A 1 -25.66 28.83 -4.88
CA MET A 1 -25.41 27.41 -5.16
C MET A 1 -24.56 26.91 -3.99
N LYS A 2 -25.10 26.08 -3.10
CA LYS A 2 -24.41 25.62 -1.89
C LYS A 2 -23.84 24.23 -2.19
N TYR A 3 -22.52 24.09 -2.22
CA TYR A 3 -21.86 22.78 -2.25
C TYR A 3 -21.99 22.18 -0.85
N THR A 4 -22.78 21.12 -0.73
CA THR A 4 -22.78 20.27 0.46
C THR A 4 -21.58 19.36 0.36
N GLU A 5 -20.59 19.56 1.22
CA GLU A 5 -19.46 18.64 1.38
C GLU A 5 -20.03 17.27 1.76
N GLY A 6 -19.89 16.30 0.85
CA GLY A 6 -20.16 14.91 1.16
C GLY A 6 -19.17 14.41 2.20
N PRO A 7 -19.53 13.39 3.00
CA PRO A 7 -18.62 12.84 3.99
C PRO A 7 -17.30 12.39 3.30
N PRO A 8 -16.15 12.56 3.98
CA PRO A 8 -14.87 12.13 3.43
C PRO A 8 -14.96 10.63 3.11
N GLN A 9 -14.80 10.29 1.83
CA GLN A 9 -14.66 8.91 1.41
C GLN A 9 -13.37 8.40 2.06
N THR A 10 -13.54 7.66 3.16
CA THR A 10 -12.44 6.95 3.79
C THR A 10 -12.08 5.86 2.79
N LEU A 11 -10.91 5.95 2.15
CA LEU A 11 -10.37 4.88 1.34
C LEU A 11 -10.10 3.71 2.28
N TYR A 12 -11.10 2.85 2.45
CA TYR A 12 -10.96 1.58 3.14
C TYR A 12 -9.94 0.78 2.35
N PHE A 13 -8.73 0.62 2.90
CA PHE A 13 -7.83 -0.46 2.52
C PHE A 13 -8.48 -1.75 2.98
N ASP A 14 -9.41 -2.24 2.16
CA ASP A 14 -10.22 -3.41 2.48
C ASP A 14 -9.33 -4.66 2.48
N SER A 15 -9.47 -5.43 3.55
CA SER A 15 -8.59 -6.54 3.93
C SER A 15 -8.78 -7.83 3.12
N ASP A 16 -9.62 -7.81 2.08
CA ASP A 16 -9.98 -9.00 1.29
C ASP A 16 -9.46 -8.92 -0.15
N LEU A 17 -8.14 -8.78 -0.29
CA LEU A 17 -7.40 -8.98 -1.55
C LEU A 17 -7.26 -10.48 -1.87
N SER A 18 -8.37 -11.21 -1.75
CA SER A 18 -8.49 -12.59 -2.18
C SER A 18 -8.50 -12.66 -3.72
N PRO A 19 -7.88 -13.66 -4.35
CA PRO A 19 -7.94 -13.85 -5.80
C PRO A 19 -9.37 -13.77 -6.37
N ASP A 20 -10.34 -14.41 -5.71
CA ASP A 20 -11.74 -14.40 -6.17
C ASP A 20 -12.39 -13.00 -6.09
N SER A 21 -11.80 -12.06 -5.35
CA SER A 21 -12.31 -10.69 -5.22
C SER A 21 -11.98 -9.83 -6.45
N LEU A 22 -10.89 -10.10 -7.19
CA LEU A 22 -10.52 -9.25 -8.33
C LEU A 22 -11.52 -9.33 -9.48
N LEU A 23 -11.97 -10.53 -9.85
CA LEU A 23 -12.98 -10.69 -10.90
C LEU A 23 -14.30 -10.00 -10.55
N THR A 24 -14.68 -10.06 -9.27
CA THR A 24 -15.85 -9.35 -8.74
C THR A 24 -15.65 -7.84 -8.83
N LYS A 25 -14.48 -7.33 -8.41
CA LYS A 25 -14.12 -5.92 -8.54
C LYS A 25 -14.15 -5.45 -9.99
N LEU A 26 -13.62 -6.22 -10.94
CA LEU A 26 -13.69 -5.89 -12.37
C LEU A 26 -15.12 -5.79 -12.87
N GLN A 27 -16.04 -6.62 -12.36
CA GLN A 27 -17.45 -6.49 -12.67
C GLN A 27 -18.03 -5.19 -12.09
N GLU A 28 -17.76 -4.87 -10.82
CA GLU A 28 -18.21 -3.63 -10.18
C GLU A 28 -17.67 -2.38 -10.88
N LEU A 29 -16.42 -2.41 -11.34
CA LEU A 29 -15.82 -1.33 -12.11
C LEU A 29 -16.53 -1.10 -13.46
N SER A 30 -17.06 -2.16 -14.07
CA SER A 30 -17.82 -2.05 -15.32
C SER A 30 -19.19 -1.38 -15.13
N ASP A 31 -19.70 -1.37 -13.91
CA ASP A 31 -21.00 -0.79 -13.56
C ASP A 31 -20.89 0.66 -13.05
N LEU A 32 -19.69 1.27 -13.12
CA LEU A 32 -19.50 2.67 -12.74
C LEU A 32 -20.33 3.61 -13.64
N PRO A 33 -21.00 4.63 -13.07
CA PRO A 33 -21.71 5.61 -13.87
C PRO A 33 -20.75 6.56 -14.58
N ASP A 34 -21.19 7.13 -15.71
CA ASP A 34 -20.52 8.28 -16.30
C ASP A 34 -20.42 9.44 -15.29
N GLY A 35 -19.25 10.04 -15.20
CA GLY A 35 -18.95 11.12 -14.25
C GLY A 35 -18.64 10.66 -12.81
N TRP A 36 -18.37 9.37 -12.56
CA TRP A 36 -18.12 8.82 -11.21
C TRP A 36 -17.03 9.56 -10.42
N ARG A 37 -16.06 10.15 -11.12
CA ARG A 37 -14.99 10.97 -10.54
C ARG A 37 -15.21 12.45 -10.86
N PHE A 38 -15.79 13.18 -9.91
CA PHE A 38 -16.04 14.63 -9.98
C PHE A 38 -16.77 15.10 -11.25
N GLY A 39 -17.58 14.24 -11.89
CA GLY A 39 -18.27 14.54 -13.14
C GLY A 39 -17.46 14.27 -14.41
N GLU A 40 -16.21 13.80 -14.32
CA GLU A 40 -15.32 13.57 -15.46
C GLU A 40 -15.05 12.09 -15.77
N GLY A 41 -15.17 11.21 -14.77
CA GLY A 41 -14.79 9.81 -14.89
C GLY A 41 -15.60 9.02 -15.93
N ILE A 42 -14.91 8.34 -16.84
CA ILE A 42 -15.50 7.40 -17.79
C ILE A 42 -15.35 5.99 -17.22
N PRO A 43 -16.40 5.14 -17.22
CA PRO A 43 -16.24 3.75 -16.80
C PRO A 43 -15.31 2.97 -17.75
N PRO A 44 -14.51 2.02 -17.24
CA PRO A 44 -13.73 1.12 -18.07
C PRO A 44 -14.58 0.45 -19.15
N GLN A 45 -14.09 0.45 -20.39
CA GLN A 45 -14.83 -0.10 -21.52
C GLN A 45 -14.66 -1.63 -21.59
N LEU A 46 -15.62 -2.32 -22.21
CA LEU A 46 -15.60 -3.79 -22.35
C LEU A 46 -14.27 -4.37 -22.88
N PRO A 47 -13.61 -3.78 -23.90
CA PRO A 47 -12.34 -4.33 -24.39
C PRO A 47 -11.21 -4.31 -23.36
N ALA A 48 -11.09 -3.22 -22.58
CA ALA A 48 -10.11 -3.12 -21.50
C ALA A 48 -10.40 -4.11 -20.37
N LEU A 49 -11.69 -4.28 -20.01
CA LEU A 49 -12.12 -5.26 -19.01
C LEU A 49 -11.86 -6.70 -19.46
N ASP A 50 -12.08 -7.02 -20.73
CA ASP A 50 -11.84 -8.35 -21.28
C ASP A 50 -10.34 -8.67 -21.33
N THR A 51 -9.51 -7.70 -21.72
CA THR A 51 -8.05 -7.80 -21.64
C THR A 51 -7.58 -8.02 -20.19
N ALA A 52 -8.12 -7.26 -19.23
CA ALA A 52 -7.80 -7.41 -17.82
C ALA A 52 -8.18 -8.79 -17.27
N ARG A 53 -9.39 -9.28 -17.60
CA ARG A 53 -9.84 -10.63 -17.22
C ARG A 53 -8.95 -11.71 -17.81
N GLU A 54 -8.50 -11.54 -19.06
CA GLU A 54 -7.61 -12.49 -19.71
C GLU A 54 -6.25 -12.56 -19.02
N ILE A 55 -5.61 -11.41 -18.78
CA ILE A 55 -4.35 -11.33 -18.02
C ILE A 55 -4.52 -11.99 -16.65
N TYR A 56 -5.59 -11.66 -15.93
CA TYR A 56 -5.83 -12.22 -14.61
C TYR A 56 -6.04 -13.75 -14.64
N ARG A 57 -6.82 -14.29 -15.59
CA ARG A 57 -7.03 -15.74 -15.72
C ARG A 57 -5.71 -16.50 -15.93
N GLN A 58 -4.78 -15.94 -16.70
CA GLN A 58 -3.46 -16.54 -16.93
C GLN A 58 -2.55 -16.50 -15.70
N LEU A 59 -2.87 -15.66 -14.71
CA LEU A 59 -2.10 -15.43 -13.49
C LEU A 59 -2.78 -15.98 -12.23
N ALA A 60 -4.05 -16.39 -12.31
CA ALA A 60 -4.85 -16.83 -11.16
C ALA A 60 -4.19 -17.97 -10.35
N SER A 61 -3.40 -18.84 -11.00
CA SER A 61 -2.67 -19.92 -10.33
C SER A 61 -1.54 -19.44 -9.41
N LEU A 62 -1.05 -18.21 -9.61
CA LEU A 62 0.05 -17.65 -8.81
C LEU A 62 -0.40 -17.20 -7.41
N ARG A 63 -1.71 -17.00 -7.21
CA ARG A 63 -2.30 -16.55 -5.94
C ARG A 63 -1.63 -15.28 -5.37
N LEU A 64 -1.12 -14.42 -6.26
CA LEU A 64 -0.62 -13.12 -5.87
C LEU A 64 -1.78 -12.25 -5.36
N LYS A 65 -1.45 -11.38 -4.40
CA LYS A 65 -2.33 -10.29 -4.01
C LYS A 65 -2.44 -9.35 -5.21
N ALA A 66 -3.67 -9.03 -5.63
CA ALA A 66 -3.91 -8.20 -6.80
C ALA A 66 -5.06 -7.24 -6.55
N ASP A 67 -5.01 -6.07 -7.17
CA ASP A 67 -6.08 -5.09 -7.15
C ASP A 67 -6.31 -4.45 -8.54
N ALA A 68 -7.45 -3.78 -8.71
CA ALA A 68 -7.80 -3.06 -9.92
C ALA A 68 -8.31 -1.65 -9.62
N PHE A 69 -7.91 -0.68 -10.45
CA PHE A 69 -8.28 0.72 -10.33
C PHE A 69 -8.73 1.30 -11.69
N PRO A 70 -9.87 2.00 -11.74
CA PRO A 70 -10.31 2.68 -12.95
C PRO A 70 -9.55 3.99 -13.16
N GLY A 71 -9.07 4.22 -14.38
CA GLY A 71 -8.60 5.51 -14.84
C GLY A 71 -9.76 6.48 -15.12
N VAL A 72 -9.47 7.77 -15.15
CA VAL A 72 -10.50 8.81 -15.40
C VAL A 72 -11.00 8.77 -16.85
N ASP A 73 -10.13 8.36 -17.76
CA ASP A 73 -10.34 8.29 -19.20
C ASP A 73 -10.97 6.96 -19.67
N GLY A 74 -11.36 6.10 -18.73
CA GLY A 74 -11.86 4.75 -19.02
C GLY A 74 -10.75 3.72 -19.25
N SER A 75 -9.50 4.05 -18.95
CA SER A 75 -8.43 3.05 -18.76
C SER A 75 -8.65 2.25 -17.47
N LEU A 76 -7.91 1.17 -17.33
CA LEU A 76 -7.97 0.27 -16.18
C LEU A 76 -6.55 -0.15 -15.80
N THR A 77 -6.19 -0.04 -14.53
CA THR A 77 -4.89 -0.50 -14.02
C THR A 77 -5.09 -1.72 -13.15
N LEU A 78 -4.40 -2.81 -13.44
CA LEU A 78 -4.24 -3.95 -12.56
C LEU A 78 -2.92 -3.81 -11.80
N VAL A 79 -2.92 -4.06 -10.50
CA VAL A 79 -1.69 -4.03 -9.69
C VAL A 79 -1.51 -5.37 -9.02
N PHE A 80 -0.36 -6.01 -9.23
CA PHE A 80 0.02 -7.28 -8.59
C PHE A 80 1.13 -7.00 -7.59
N TYR A 81 0.96 -7.46 -6.35
CA TYR A 81 1.88 -7.17 -5.25
C TYR A 81 2.67 -8.42 -4.84
N ALA A 82 3.95 -8.23 -4.56
CA ALA A 82 4.82 -9.22 -3.94
C ALA A 82 5.86 -8.49 -3.06
N ASP A 83 5.59 -8.45 -1.76
CA ASP A 83 6.46 -7.83 -0.75
C ASP A 83 6.72 -6.34 -1.08
N GLU A 84 7.97 -5.92 -1.21
CA GLU A 84 8.41 -4.56 -1.57
C GLU A 84 8.29 -4.25 -3.06
N ARG A 85 7.67 -5.12 -3.87
CA ARG A 85 7.51 -4.90 -5.30
C ARG A 85 6.07 -4.98 -5.75
N CYS A 86 5.75 -4.21 -6.78
CA CYS A 86 4.52 -4.37 -7.53
C CYS A 86 4.78 -4.35 -9.04
N VAL A 87 3.86 -4.98 -9.77
CA VAL A 87 3.76 -4.84 -11.23
C VAL A 87 2.41 -4.21 -11.51
N GLU A 88 2.44 -3.02 -12.09
CA GLU A 88 1.26 -2.32 -12.60
C GLU A 88 1.09 -2.64 -14.08
N VAL A 89 -0.11 -3.03 -14.47
CA VAL A 89 -0.51 -3.29 -15.85
C VAL A 89 -1.64 -2.34 -16.18
N GLN A 90 -1.34 -1.25 -16.89
CA GLN A 90 -2.33 -0.30 -17.33
C GLN A 90 -2.83 -0.70 -18.72
N ILE A 91 -4.15 -0.73 -18.87
CA ILE A 91 -4.85 -1.07 -20.11
C ILE A 91 -5.66 0.16 -20.50
N SER A 92 -5.23 0.81 -21.58
CA SER A 92 -5.91 1.99 -22.09
C SER A 92 -7.27 1.63 -22.70
N ARG A 93 -8.05 2.66 -23.02
CA ARG A 93 -9.36 2.48 -23.68
C ARG A 93 -9.27 1.82 -25.06
N ASN A 94 -8.14 1.99 -25.76
CA ASN A 94 -7.83 1.39 -27.07
C ASN A 94 -7.04 0.08 -26.95
N GLU A 95 -7.03 -0.54 -25.77
CA GLU A 95 -6.36 -1.83 -25.51
C GLU A 95 -4.83 -1.79 -25.64
N GLU A 96 -4.22 -0.60 -25.65
CA GLU A 96 -2.79 -0.46 -25.49
C GLU A 96 -2.44 -0.80 -24.04
N ILE A 97 -1.44 -1.65 -23.86
CA ILE A 97 -1.00 -2.10 -22.54
C ILE A 97 0.34 -1.43 -22.25
N SER A 98 0.48 -0.87 -21.05
CA SER A 98 1.77 -0.54 -20.46
C SER A 98 1.99 -1.34 -19.19
N VAL A 99 3.26 -1.68 -18.93
CA VAL A 99 3.65 -2.45 -17.75
C VAL A 99 4.73 -1.67 -17.02
N CYS A 100 4.47 -1.32 -15.77
CA CYS A 100 5.44 -0.69 -14.87
C CYS A 100 5.79 -1.66 -13.74
N VAL A 101 7.07 -1.80 -13.44
CA VAL A 101 7.58 -2.57 -12.29
C VAL A 101 8.16 -1.59 -11.30
N GLU A 102 7.63 -1.57 -10.08
CA GLU A 102 8.10 -0.71 -9.02
C GLU A 102 8.64 -1.52 -7.84
N GLU A 103 9.61 -0.93 -7.12
CA GLU A 103 10.17 -1.47 -5.89
C GLU A 103 10.25 -0.36 -4.83
N GLY A 104 9.80 -0.65 -3.62
CA GLY A 104 9.73 0.34 -2.56
C GLY A 104 9.09 -0.16 -1.26
N GLU A 105 9.35 0.60 -0.20
CA GLU A 105 8.72 0.42 1.11
C GLU A 105 7.82 1.62 1.44
N GLY A 106 6.61 1.35 1.93
CA GLY A 106 5.69 2.38 2.41
C GLY A 106 5.17 3.29 1.30
N PHE A 107 5.76 4.49 1.16
CA PHE A 107 5.39 5.49 0.16
C PHE A 107 6.53 5.82 -0.81
N ASP A 108 7.71 5.24 -0.61
CA ASP A 108 8.90 5.51 -1.42
C ASP A 108 9.07 4.38 -2.43
N PHE A 109 8.39 4.49 -3.57
CA PHE A 109 8.52 3.57 -4.70
C PHE A 109 9.43 4.15 -5.78
N GLN A 110 10.25 3.27 -6.36
CA GLN A 110 11.06 3.57 -7.52
C GLN A 110 10.65 2.67 -8.69
N GLU A 111 10.43 3.29 -9.84
CA GLU A 111 10.28 2.61 -11.12
C GLU A 111 11.58 1.89 -11.49
N ILE A 112 11.49 0.58 -11.71
CA ILE A 112 12.59 -0.30 -12.08
C ILE A 112 12.55 -0.58 -13.59
N GLU A 113 11.36 -0.73 -14.15
CA GLU A 113 11.13 -1.06 -15.56
C GLU A 113 9.79 -0.49 -16.01
N ASP A 114 9.75 0.09 -17.21
CA ASP A 114 8.54 0.57 -17.86
C ASP A 114 8.53 0.09 -19.32
N ILE A 115 7.45 -0.59 -19.70
CA ILE A 115 7.26 -1.20 -21.01
C ILE A 115 5.97 -0.64 -21.61
N GLU A 116 6.10 0.34 -22.49
CA GLU A 116 4.99 0.82 -23.31
C GLU A 116 4.64 -0.17 -24.43
N ASN A 117 3.38 -0.16 -24.86
CA ASN A 117 2.88 -1.01 -25.95
C ASN A 117 3.18 -2.50 -25.75
N ALA A 118 3.10 -2.95 -24.50
CA ALA A 118 3.29 -4.33 -24.12
C ALA A 118 2.23 -5.25 -24.75
N SER A 119 2.59 -6.50 -25.00
CA SER A 119 1.61 -7.54 -25.26
C SER A 119 1.07 -8.12 -23.95
N ILE A 120 -0.08 -8.83 -24.02
CA ILE A 120 -0.59 -9.63 -22.90
C ILE A 120 0.50 -10.59 -22.38
N ASP A 121 1.25 -11.24 -23.29
CA ASP A 121 2.34 -12.15 -22.92
C ASP A 121 3.48 -11.44 -22.17
N ASN A 122 3.79 -10.19 -22.53
CA ASN A 122 4.77 -9.38 -21.80
C ASN A 122 4.27 -9.07 -20.38
N ALA A 123 3.03 -8.61 -20.23
CA ALA A 123 2.44 -8.33 -18.91
C ALA A 123 2.41 -9.60 -18.04
N VAL A 124 1.95 -10.73 -18.57
CA VAL A 124 1.92 -12.01 -17.87
C VAL A 124 3.33 -12.49 -17.49
N LYS A 125 4.33 -12.28 -18.37
CA LYS A 125 5.74 -12.60 -18.09
C LYS A 125 6.26 -11.80 -16.89
N GLU A 126 6.04 -10.50 -16.83
CA GLU A 126 6.55 -9.67 -15.74
C GLU A 126 5.90 -10.02 -14.40
N VAL A 127 4.59 -10.28 -14.37
CA VAL A 127 3.92 -10.74 -13.14
C VAL A 127 4.39 -12.14 -12.71
N ARG A 128 4.73 -13.03 -13.66
CA ARG A 128 5.35 -14.32 -13.32
C ARG A 128 6.76 -14.16 -12.74
N LEU A 129 7.54 -13.22 -13.26
CA LEU A 129 8.86 -12.90 -12.71
C LEU A 129 8.74 -12.32 -11.30
N LEU A 130 7.71 -11.52 -11.03
CA LEU A 130 7.36 -11.06 -9.69
C LEU A 130 7.10 -12.26 -8.75
N ALA A 131 6.23 -13.20 -9.13
CA ALA A 131 5.91 -14.38 -8.32
C ALA A 131 7.13 -15.28 -8.03
N GLN A 132 7.99 -15.52 -9.03
CA GLN A 132 9.19 -16.35 -8.88
C GLN A 132 10.18 -15.81 -7.83
N ARG A 133 10.13 -14.51 -7.52
CA ARG A 133 10.98 -13.92 -6.49
C ARG A 133 10.54 -14.30 -5.08
N LEU A 134 9.23 -14.42 -4.84
CA LEU A 134 8.69 -14.85 -3.55
C LEU A 134 9.17 -16.26 -3.19
N ASP A 135 9.14 -17.18 -4.16
CA ASP A 135 9.57 -18.57 -3.95
C ASP A 135 11.05 -18.68 -3.57
N ARG A 136 11.90 -17.77 -4.07
CA ARG A 136 13.35 -17.78 -3.72
C ARG A 136 13.60 -17.32 -2.29
N TRP A 137 12.78 -16.41 -1.77
CA TRP A 137 12.95 -15.89 -0.41
C TRP A 137 12.50 -16.90 0.65
N HIS A 138 11.46 -17.67 0.37
CA HIS A 138 11.05 -18.77 1.25
C HIS A 138 12.08 -19.91 1.36
N LEU A 139 13.00 -20.04 0.41
CA LEU A 139 14.05 -21.06 0.45
C LEU A 139 15.27 -20.66 1.28
N SER A 140 15.45 -19.38 1.62
CA SER A 140 16.56 -18.91 2.47
C SER A 140 16.30 -19.00 3.97
N ASP A 141 15.04 -19.14 4.40
CA ASP A 141 14.66 -19.12 5.83
C ASP A 141 14.89 -20.44 6.58
N SER A 142 15.49 -21.45 5.94
CA SER A 142 15.81 -22.72 6.60
C SER A 142 17.26 -23.16 6.37
N PHE A 143 18.20 -22.31 6.77
CA PHE A 143 19.43 -22.81 7.40
C PHE A 143 19.55 -22.20 8.80
N ILE A 144 18.56 -22.48 9.65
CA ILE A 144 18.84 -22.55 11.07
C ILE A 144 19.76 -23.76 11.24
N HIS A 145 21.06 -23.53 11.09
CA HIS A 145 22.03 -24.42 11.72
C HIS A 145 21.61 -24.47 13.18
N GLU A 146 21.30 -25.67 13.68
CA GLU A 146 21.04 -25.93 15.09
C GLU A 146 22.26 -25.50 15.93
N ASN A 147 22.41 -24.20 16.17
CA ASN A 147 23.14 -23.68 17.31
C ASN A 147 22.23 -23.81 18.52
N THR A 148 21.74 -25.03 18.75
CA THR A 148 21.07 -25.42 19.97
C THR A 148 22.14 -25.33 21.05
N THR A 149 22.17 -24.19 21.72
CA THR A 149 22.91 -24.02 22.97
C THR A 149 22.39 -25.11 23.90
N LYS A 150 23.19 -26.15 24.14
CA LYS A 150 22.86 -27.19 25.11
C LYS A 150 22.44 -26.49 26.40
N ILE A 151 21.21 -26.70 26.81
CA ILE A 151 20.69 -26.21 28.09
C ILE A 151 21.53 -26.88 29.17
N GLN A 152 22.55 -26.17 29.66
CA GLN A 152 23.08 -26.44 30.99
C GLN A 152 22.11 -25.78 31.96
N SER A 153 21.47 -26.61 32.77
CA SER A 153 20.61 -26.19 33.87
C SER A 153 21.41 -25.35 34.87
N ALA A 154 21.50 -24.04 34.63
CA ALA A 154 21.87 -23.06 35.63
C ALA A 154 20.59 -22.51 36.24
N SER A 155 20.20 -23.15 37.33
CA SER A 155 19.15 -22.72 38.25
C SER A 155 19.48 -21.33 38.82
N ALA A 156 18.61 -20.34 38.57
CA ALA A 156 18.13 -19.34 39.51
C ALA A 156 17.27 -18.31 38.76
N VAL A 157 15.96 -18.54 38.72
CA VAL A 157 15.00 -17.50 38.29
C VAL A 157 14.97 -16.45 39.39
N HIS A 158 15.73 -15.37 39.23
CA HIS A 158 15.47 -14.16 39.98
C HIS A 158 14.29 -13.46 39.32
N ALA A 159 13.14 -13.46 40.00
CA ALA A 159 12.02 -12.60 39.65
C ALA A 159 12.52 -11.15 39.71
N SER A 160 12.72 -10.53 38.55
CA SER A 160 12.87 -9.08 38.48
C SER A 160 11.55 -8.47 38.95
N PRO A 161 11.58 -7.52 39.90
CA PRO A 161 10.38 -6.81 40.29
C PRO A 161 9.78 -6.16 39.06
N THR A 162 8.50 -6.43 38.82
CA THR A 162 7.71 -5.78 37.77
C THR A 162 7.79 -4.28 38.02
N PRO A 163 8.22 -3.45 37.04
CA PRO A 163 8.20 -2.00 37.21
C PRO A 163 6.76 -1.59 37.54
N ALA A 164 6.62 -0.88 38.66
CA ALA A 164 5.34 -0.51 39.22
C ALA A 164 4.52 0.28 38.19
N THR A 165 3.37 -0.28 37.87
CA THR A 165 2.33 0.27 37.02
C THR A 165 1.83 1.62 37.55
N GLY A 166 1.73 2.60 36.66
CA GLY A 166 0.85 3.77 36.79
C GLY A 166 1.44 5.06 37.39
N GLN A 167 2.18 5.02 38.49
CA GLN A 167 2.62 6.27 39.14
C GLN A 167 3.81 6.96 38.45
N GLU A 168 4.80 6.21 37.95
CA GLU A 168 5.95 6.80 37.26
C GLU A 168 5.56 7.42 35.91
N TYR A 169 4.60 6.80 35.20
CA TYR A 169 4.04 7.36 33.97
C TYR A 169 3.32 8.69 34.21
N ARG A 170 2.62 8.82 35.34
CA ARG A 170 1.95 10.08 35.73
C ARG A 170 2.96 11.19 36.04
N LEU A 171 4.10 10.87 36.66
CA LEU A 171 5.18 11.84 36.90
C LEU A 171 5.85 12.27 35.59
N TRP A 172 6.01 11.37 34.63
CA TRP A 172 6.57 11.70 33.32
C TRP A 172 5.66 12.66 32.53
N ILE A 173 4.34 12.44 32.54
CA ILE A 173 3.37 13.36 31.91
C ILE A 173 3.38 14.75 32.57
N LEU A 174 3.42 14.81 33.90
CA LEU A 174 3.41 16.10 34.61
C LEU A 174 4.69 16.92 34.33
N ASN A 175 5.85 16.26 34.23
CA ASN A 175 7.11 16.94 33.93
C ASN A 175 7.19 17.44 32.47
N ALA A 176 6.54 16.74 31.53
CA ALA A 176 6.47 17.18 30.14
C ALA A 176 5.62 18.46 29.96
N PHE A 177 4.55 18.60 30.76
CA PHE A 177 3.68 19.79 30.74
C PHE A 177 4.35 21.04 31.33
N GLU A 178 5.14 20.92 32.40
CA GLU A 178 5.83 22.08 32.98
C GLU A 178 6.91 22.66 32.05
N ASN A 179 7.54 21.84 31.22
CA ASN A 179 8.62 22.27 30.32
C ASN A 179 8.13 22.88 29.01
N THR A 180 6.88 22.61 28.58
CA THR A 180 6.32 23.16 27.34
C THR A 180 5.67 24.53 27.51
N LEU A 181 5.31 24.93 28.74
CA LEU A 181 4.58 26.18 29.00
C LEU A 181 5.46 27.40 29.35
N ARG A 182 6.81 27.29 29.29
CA ARG A 182 7.70 28.37 29.74
C ARG A 182 8.26 29.39 28.74
N PRO A 183 8.12 29.32 27.40
CA PRO A 183 8.73 30.36 26.56
C PRO A 183 7.73 31.28 25.84
N TYR A 184 6.84 32.00 26.56
CA TYR A 184 6.10 33.12 25.94
C TYR A 184 5.84 34.35 26.84
N ALA A 185 6.44 34.43 28.03
CA ALA A 185 6.15 35.55 28.94
C ALA A 185 7.08 36.77 28.83
N ASN A 186 8.14 36.75 28.00
CA ASN A 186 9.10 37.87 27.94
C ASN A 186 9.43 38.29 26.51
N THR A 187 8.55 39.05 25.87
CA THR A 187 8.94 39.98 24.80
C THR A 187 8.52 41.38 25.20
N SER A 188 9.52 42.10 25.71
CA SER A 188 9.47 43.46 26.18
C SER A 188 9.07 44.45 25.09
N ASN A 189 8.24 45.43 25.48
CA ASN A 189 7.90 46.63 24.71
C ASN A 189 9.15 47.37 24.22
N THR A 190 9.35 47.43 22.90
CA THR A 190 10.26 48.39 22.27
C THR A 190 9.46 49.61 21.81
N ILE A 191 9.61 50.72 22.54
CA ILE A 191 9.07 52.03 22.17
C ILE A 191 10.01 52.63 21.11
N ILE A 192 9.49 52.88 19.91
CA ILE A 192 10.20 53.59 18.84
C ILE A 192 9.90 55.09 19.00
N PRO A 193 10.89 55.98 19.19
CA PRO A 193 10.65 57.42 19.15
C PRO A 193 10.49 57.90 17.70
N VAL A 194 9.50 58.76 17.50
CA VAL A 194 9.25 59.48 16.24
C VAL A 194 10.16 60.71 16.20
N LEU A 195 10.89 60.89 15.10
CA LEU A 195 11.50 62.15 14.68
C LEU A 195 11.00 62.50 13.27
#